data_AF-A0ABD2U7R7-F1
#
_entry.id   AF-A0ABD2U7R7-F1
#
_cell.length_a   1.000
_cell.length_b   1.000
_cell.length_c   1.000
_cell.angle_alpha   90.00
_cell.angle_beta   90.00
_cell.angle_gamma   90.00
#
_symmetry.space_group_name_H-M   'P 1'
#
loop_
_entity.id
_entity.type
_entity.pdbx_description
1 polymer ?
#
loop_
_entity_poly.entity_id
_entity_poly.type
_entity_poly.pdbx_seq_one_letter_code
_entity_poly.pdbx_strand_id
1 'polypeptide(L)'
;MLSINISSFFKVPYRPNNFSPRFVLLFVSSMASSTKVTVEYAKSGRSSCKKCDEKIPAKSVRLGLVSKHPQGFDQTKWHHLDCFPFSSDFVSSVEDITGFSLLQNKDKETLEKLINTEIATLQKVSDANSDKIDRKQKETCAQLSATEEEPVLEMAFSISDVRDTYKDAILLPKWRAFQTIIYLEQDDGLHASSKIAAFDFDGCLANTNVRRVGADAWSLMHPSIPEKLQSLYNDGYKLVIFTNESNIERWKKSRQAAVDSKIGRLEQFIKVAGVPIQVFIACGLSKIKPEDPFRKPKTGMWNIMKKQFNSGVPIDMDQSFYVGDAAGRQGDHSDADIRFAQAIGLRFYVPEEFFEKET
;
A
#
# COMPACT_ATOMS: atom_id res chain seq x y z
N MET A 1 44.22 63.41 -2.78
CA MET A 1 45.47 62.85 -2.24
C MET A 1 45.40 61.33 -2.37
N LEU A 2 46.45 60.77 -2.99
CA LEU A 2 46.86 59.35 -3.09
C LEU A 2 45.99 58.33 -3.87
N SER A 3 46.42 58.20 -5.13
CA SER A 3 46.53 57.03 -6.03
C SER A 3 46.83 55.68 -5.33
N ILE A 4 46.54 54.50 -5.89
CA ILE A 4 47.32 53.82 -6.96
C ILE A 4 46.51 52.66 -7.58
N ASN A 5 46.73 52.49 -8.89
CA ASN A 5 46.29 51.49 -9.86
C ASN A 5 47.08 50.17 -9.72
N ILE A 6 46.61 49.05 -10.29
CA ILE A 6 47.39 48.12 -11.16
C ILE A 6 46.57 46.86 -11.47
N SER A 7 46.46 46.62 -12.77
CA SER A 7 45.99 45.44 -13.47
C SER A 7 47.03 44.30 -13.46
N SER A 8 46.61 43.04 -13.57
CA SER A 8 47.29 42.08 -14.45
C SER A 8 46.43 40.85 -14.77
N PHE A 9 46.40 40.53 -16.07
CA PHE A 9 45.91 39.32 -16.69
C PHE A 9 46.87 38.15 -16.44
N PHE A 10 46.35 36.93 -16.24
CA PHE A 10 46.98 35.70 -16.76
C PHE A 10 45.92 34.66 -17.17
N LYS A 11 46.11 34.12 -18.38
CA LYS A 11 45.34 33.05 -19.05
C LYS A 11 45.79 31.65 -18.55
N VAL A 12 44.80 30.76 -18.32
CA VAL A 12 44.63 29.35 -18.83
C VAL A 12 45.77 28.34 -18.50
N PRO A 13 45.51 27.11 -17.98
CA PRO A 13 44.76 26.12 -18.76
C PRO A 13 43.84 25.12 -18.07
N TYR A 14 42.81 24.78 -18.85
CA TYR A 14 42.04 23.55 -18.83
C TYR A 14 42.94 22.33 -19.12
N ARG A 15 42.87 21.29 -18.28
CA ARG A 15 43.20 19.92 -18.66
C ARG A 15 42.28 18.93 -17.95
N PRO A 16 41.78 17.90 -18.66
CA PRO A 16 40.94 16.86 -18.09
C PRO A 16 41.83 15.81 -17.42
N ASN A 17 41.45 15.36 -16.22
CA ASN A 17 42.01 14.16 -15.63
C ASN A 17 40.93 13.08 -15.59
N ASN A 18 41.06 12.16 -16.56
CA ASN A 18 40.61 10.78 -16.44
C ASN A 18 41.23 10.17 -15.18
N PHE A 19 40.41 9.90 -14.17
CA PHE A 19 40.70 8.88 -13.18
C PHE A 19 39.41 8.13 -12.87
N SER A 20 39.32 6.92 -13.39
CA SER A 20 38.39 5.90 -12.92
C SER A 20 38.67 5.57 -11.45
N PRO A 21 37.72 5.67 -10.53
CA PRO A 21 37.76 4.86 -9.33
C PRO A 21 37.08 3.53 -9.67
N ARG A 22 37.91 2.49 -9.68
CA ARG A 22 37.49 1.10 -9.58
C ARG A 22 36.39 0.96 -8.54
N PHE A 23 35.35 0.23 -8.91
CA PHE A 23 34.42 -0.44 -8.01
C PHE A 23 35.17 -1.00 -6.81
N VAL A 24 35.01 -0.36 -5.65
CA VAL A 24 35.18 -1.05 -4.37
C VAL A 24 33.76 -1.39 -3.94
N LEU A 25 33.35 -2.60 -4.32
CA LEU A 25 32.24 -3.31 -3.68
C LEU A 25 32.60 -3.44 -2.19
N LEU A 26 32.22 -2.45 -1.39
CA LEU A 26 31.96 -2.70 0.01
C LEU A 26 30.69 -3.54 0.04
N PHE A 27 30.88 -4.85 0.07
CA PHE A 27 29.88 -5.78 0.59
C PHE A 27 29.58 -5.36 2.03
N VAL A 28 28.66 -4.41 2.21
CA VAL A 28 27.89 -4.33 3.44
C VAL A 28 26.91 -5.47 3.33
N SER A 29 27.33 -6.61 3.90
CA SER A 29 26.49 -7.78 4.09
C SER A 29 25.18 -7.30 4.72
N SER A 30 24.10 -7.37 3.95
CA SER A 30 22.74 -7.16 4.43
C SER A 30 22.51 -8.12 5.60
N MET A 31 22.47 -7.59 6.81
CA MET A 31 22.02 -8.34 7.97
C MET A 31 20.52 -8.51 7.82
N ALA A 32 20.11 -9.59 7.16
CA ALA A 32 18.74 -10.06 7.14
C ALA A 32 18.23 -10.11 8.58
N SER A 33 17.23 -9.28 8.91
CA SER A 33 16.53 -9.38 10.17
C SER A 33 15.70 -10.67 10.17
N SER A 34 16.32 -11.78 10.60
CA SER A 34 15.66 -13.07 10.74
C SER A 34 14.59 -12.97 11.83
N THR A 35 13.31 -12.90 11.45
CA THR A 35 12.21 -13.06 12.39
C THR A 35 12.15 -14.52 12.83
N LYS A 36 12.36 -14.77 14.12
CA LYS A 36 12.34 -16.14 14.67
C LYS A 36 10.98 -16.43 15.30
N VAL A 37 10.43 -17.61 15.03
CA VAL A 37 9.19 -18.07 15.67
C VAL A 37 9.53 -18.84 16.95
N THR A 38 8.83 -18.53 18.04
CA THR A 38 8.95 -19.25 19.30
C THR A 38 7.60 -19.71 19.82
N VAL A 39 7.57 -20.83 20.52
CA VAL A 39 6.38 -21.36 21.20
C VAL A 39 6.68 -21.65 22.67
N GLU A 40 5.77 -21.25 23.54
CA GLU A 40 5.84 -21.58 24.97
C GLU A 40 4.45 -21.59 25.62
N TYR A 41 4.37 -22.16 26.83
CA TYR A 41 3.24 -21.91 27.72
C TYR A 41 3.33 -20.51 28.31
N ALA A 42 2.23 -19.78 28.30
CA ALA A 42 2.15 -18.44 28.87
C ALA A 42 2.49 -18.46 30.36
N LYS A 43 3.65 -17.89 30.73
CA LYS A 43 4.14 -17.84 32.12
C LYS A 43 3.19 -17.08 33.06
N SER A 44 2.40 -16.16 32.52
CA SER A 44 1.35 -15.41 33.23
C SER A 44 0.27 -14.94 32.26
N GLY A 45 -0.90 -14.55 32.78
CA GLY A 45 -2.03 -14.03 31.99
C GLY A 45 -1.88 -12.57 31.51
N ARG A 46 -0.68 -11.98 31.61
CA ARG A 46 -0.48 -10.54 31.36
C ARG A 46 -0.32 -10.17 29.88
N SER A 47 0.15 -11.10 29.06
CA SER A 47 0.32 -10.90 27.62
C SER A 47 -1.02 -10.77 26.91
N SER A 48 -1.12 -9.85 25.97
CA SER A 48 -2.25 -9.71 25.04
C SER A 48 -1.87 -10.24 23.68
N CYS A 49 -2.79 -10.94 23.02
CA CYS A 49 -2.64 -11.44 21.66
C CYS A 49 -2.62 -10.28 20.65
N LYS A 50 -1.70 -10.29 19.69
CA LYS A 50 -1.58 -9.20 18.70
C LYS A 50 -2.57 -9.25 17.54
N LYS A 51 -3.38 -10.31 17.42
CA LYS A 51 -4.46 -10.42 16.41
C LYS A 51 -5.83 -10.01 16.94
N CYS A 52 -6.18 -10.44 18.16
CA CYS A 52 -7.49 -10.22 18.75
C CYS A 52 -7.48 -9.31 19.98
N ASP A 53 -6.31 -8.85 20.43
CA ASP A 53 -6.08 -7.99 21.62
C ASP A 53 -6.52 -8.57 22.98
N GLU A 54 -7.18 -9.73 22.97
CA GLU A 54 -7.57 -10.47 24.16
C GLU A 54 -6.36 -10.98 24.95
N LYS A 55 -6.55 -11.11 26.27
CA LYS A 55 -5.53 -11.68 27.15
C LYS A 55 -5.27 -13.15 26.80
N ILE A 56 -3.99 -13.53 26.82
CA ILE A 56 -3.58 -14.92 26.69
C ILE A 56 -3.54 -15.51 28.10
N PRO A 57 -4.39 -16.50 28.44
CA PRO A 57 -4.45 -17.08 29.78
C PRO A 57 -3.11 -17.64 30.24
N ALA A 58 -2.84 -17.65 31.55
CA ALA A 58 -1.67 -18.35 32.08
C ALA A 58 -1.75 -19.84 31.78
N LYS A 59 -0.61 -20.47 31.50
CA LYS A 59 -0.46 -21.90 31.14
C LYS A 59 -1.08 -22.31 29.80
N SER A 60 -1.64 -21.40 28.99
CA SER A 60 -2.05 -21.75 27.62
C SER A 60 -0.87 -21.66 26.65
N VAL A 61 -0.92 -22.44 25.56
CA VAL A 61 0.09 -22.38 24.49
C VAL A 61 -0.05 -21.06 23.74
N ARG A 62 1.08 -20.39 23.50
CA ARG A 62 1.16 -19.16 22.70
C ARG A 62 2.35 -19.18 21.77
N LEU A 63 2.19 -18.54 20.62
CA LEU A 63 3.23 -18.39 19.60
C LEU A 63 3.72 -16.93 19.57
N GLY A 64 5.02 -16.76 19.42
CA GLY A 64 5.71 -15.48 19.45
C GLY A 64 6.54 -15.24 18.21
N LEU A 65 6.37 -14.07 17.58
CA LEU A 65 7.31 -13.57 16.58
C LEU A 65 8.37 -12.73 17.28
N VAL A 66 9.62 -13.19 17.25
CA VAL A 66 10.76 -12.48 17.85
C VAL A 66 11.45 -11.64 16.78
N SER A 67 11.50 -10.34 17.03
CA SER A 67 12.24 -9.37 16.22
C SER A 67 13.24 -8.63 17.10
N LYS A 68 14.43 -8.35 16.56
CA LYS A 68 15.41 -7.52 17.25
C LYS A 68 15.00 -6.05 17.19
N HIS A 69 14.89 -5.41 18.34
CA HIS A 69 14.68 -3.96 18.41
C HIS A 69 15.98 -3.24 18.01
N PRO A 70 15.92 -2.05 17.39
CA PRO A 70 17.12 -1.26 17.04
C PRO A 70 18.04 -0.93 18.23
N GLN A 71 17.52 -0.97 19.46
CA GLN A 71 18.28 -0.78 20.71
C GLN A 71 18.87 -2.09 21.28
N GLY A 72 18.82 -3.19 20.52
CA GLY A 72 19.52 -4.44 20.82
C GLY A 72 18.78 -5.46 21.68
N PHE A 73 17.56 -5.19 22.13
CA PHE A 73 16.74 -6.16 22.88
C PHE A 73 15.72 -6.89 21.99
N ASP A 74 15.34 -8.09 22.40
CA ASP A 74 14.32 -8.87 21.69
C ASP A 74 12.91 -8.39 22.04
N GLN A 75 12.10 -8.12 21.01
CA GLN A 75 10.68 -7.86 21.17
C GLN A 75 9.88 -9.04 20.62
N THR A 76 9.08 -9.66 21.48
CA THR A 76 8.21 -10.78 21.10
C THR A 76 6.76 -10.33 20.94
N LYS A 77 6.19 -10.53 19.76
CA LYS A 77 4.76 -10.34 19.49
C LYS A 77 4.01 -11.65 19.74
N TRP A 78 3.31 -11.74 20.86
CA TRP A 78 2.57 -12.94 21.29
C TRP A 78 1.20 -13.06 20.64
N HIS A 79 0.79 -14.28 20.31
CA HIS A 79 -0.51 -14.63 19.73
C HIS A 79 -1.06 -15.89 20.41
N HIS A 80 -2.39 -16.05 20.46
CA HIS A 80 -2.99 -17.37 20.71
C HIS A 80 -2.64 -18.33 19.57
N LEU A 81 -2.76 -19.64 19.84
CA LEU A 81 -2.50 -20.71 18.88
C LEU A 81 -3.25 -20.49 17.55
N ASP A 82 -4.58 -20.30 17.62
CA ASP A 82 -5.45 -20.08 16.44
C ASP A 82 -5.37 -18.64 15.87
N CYS A 83 -4.63 -17.79 16.56
CA CYS A 83 -4.45 -16.39 16.19
C CYS A 83 -3.11 -16.13 15.50
N PHE A 84 -2.24 -17.12 15.43
CA PHE A 84 -0.93 -16.95 14.84
C PHE A 84 -1.01 -16.88 13.30
N PRO A 85 -0.34 -15.92 12.65
CA PRO A 85 -0.33 -15.83 11.19
C PRO A 85 0.67 -16.82 10.60
N PHE A 86 0.20 -18.03 10.28
CA PHE A 86 1.00 -19.01 9.53
C PHE A 86 1.16 -18.50 8.08
N SER A 87 2.38 -18.14 7.68
CA SER A 87 2.75 -17.95 6.28
C SER A 87 4.02 -18.74 5.97
N SER A 88 4.22 -19.05 4.69
CA SER A 88 5.40 -19.78 4.18
C SER A 88 6.74 -19.09 4.47
N ASP A 89 6.71 -17.80 4.82
CA ASP A 89 7.92 -17.01 5.09
C ASP A 89 8.38 -17.10 6.56
N PHE A 90 7.57 -17.69 7.45
CA PHE A 90 7.85 -17.74 8.89
C PHE A 90 8.16 -19.14 9.44
N VAL A 91 7.66 -20.20 8.81
CA VAL A 91 7.82 -21.58 9.29
C VAL A 91 7.99 -22.52 8.10
N SER A 92 9.22 -22.94 7.84
CA SER A 92 9.55 -23.96 6.82
C SER A 92 9.31 -25.39 7.32
N SER A 93 9.43 -25.61 8.64
CA SER A 93 9.22 -26.90 9.29
C SER A 93 8.82 -26.70 10.76
N VAL A 94 8.19 -27.70 11.40
CA VAL A 94 7.78 -27.61 12.82
C VAL A 94 9.01 -27.58 13.74
N GLU A 95 10.12 -28.15 13.26
CA GLU A 95 11.42 -28.22 13.91
C GLU A 95 12.11 -26.85 14.03
N ASP A 96 11.74 -25.88 13.18
CA ASP A 96 12.29 -24.51 13.19
C ASP A 96 11.69 -23.63 14.31
N ILE A 97 10.64 -24.11 14.99
CA ILE A 97 9.97 -23.37 16.06
C ILE A 97 10.73 -23.55 17.38
N THR A 98 11.35 -22.46 17.84
CA THR A 98 12.09 -22.45 19.10
C THR A 98 11.15 -22.68 20.29
N GLY A 99 11.34 -23.79 21.03
CA GLY A 99 10.53 -24.15 22.20
C GLY A 99 9.52 -25.27 21.98
N PHE A 100 9.40 -25.80 20.75
CA PHE A 100 8.48 -26.88 20.42
C PHE A 100 8.69 -28.15 21.25
N SER A 101 9.94 -28.54 21.47
CA SER A 101 10.33 -29.73 22.24
C SER A 101 9.86 -29.69 23.71
N LEU A 102 9.59 -28.51 24.26
CA LEU A 102 9.18 -28.29 25.66
C LEU A 102 7.66 -28.38 25.87
N LEU A 103 6.87 -28.52 24.80
CA LEU A 103 5.42 -28.70 24.90
C LEU A 103 5.03 -30.13 25.30
N GLN A 104 3.85 -30.29 25.91
CA GLN A 104 3.27 -31.61 26.16
C GLN A 104 2.88 -32.29 24.83
N ASN A 105 2.93 -33.63 24.79
CA ASN A 105 2.69 -34.40 23.56
C ASN A 105 1.34 -34.08 22.90
N LYS A 106 0.29 -33.88 23.70
CA LYS A 106 -1.04 -33.48 23.20
C LYS A 106 -1.02 -32.13 22.45
N ASP A 107 -0.28 -31.15 22.99
CA ASP A 107 -0.20 -29.81 22.41
C ASP A 107 0.76 -29.77 21.21
N LYS A 108 1.79 -30.62 21.20
CA LYS A 108 2.66 -30.84 20.03
C LYS A 108 1.86 -31.35 18.84
N GLU A 109 1.07 -32.42 19.03
CA GLU A 109 0.21 -32.98 17.98
C GLU A 109 -0.82 -31.97 17.47
N THR A 110 -1.35 -31.12 18.36
CA THR A 110 -2.32 -30.08 17.99
C THR A 110 -1.66 -29.01 17.12
N LEU A 111 -0.46 -28.55 17.50
CA LEU A 111 0.29 -27.56 16.74
C LEU A 111 0.79 -28.11 15.39
N GLU A 112 1.27 -29.36 15.34
CA GLU A 112 1.65 -30.04 14.09
C GLU A 112 0.48 -30.17 13.12
N LYS A 113 -0.70 -30.57 13.61
CA LYS A 113 -1.92 -30.65 12.79
C LYS A 113 -2.32 -29.29 12.24
N LEU A 114 -2.24 -28.23 13.04
CA LEU A 114 -2.55 -26.86 12.60
C LEU A 114 -1.57 -26.38 11.52
N ILE A 115 -0.26 -26.57 11.73
CA ILE A 115 0.78 -26.17 10.76
C ILE A 115 0.63 -26.95 9.44
N ASN A 116 0.48 -28.28 9.51
CA ASN A 116 0.36 -29.11 8.32
C ASN A 116 -0.94 -28.85 7.53
N THR A 117 -2.04 -28.54 8.22
CA THR A 117 -3.30 -28.18 7.57
C THR A 117 -3.16 -26.86 6.81
N GLU A 118 -2.51 -25.85 7.42
CA GLU A 118 -2.28 -24.53 6.80
C GLU A 118 -1.23 -24.56 5.67
N ILE A 119 -0.23 -25.43 5.74
CA ILE A 119 0.73 -25.62 4.63
C ILE A 119 0.09 -26.36 3.44
N ALA A 120 -0.73 -27.38 3.70
CA ALA A 120 -1.42 -28.14 2.66
C ALA A 120 -2.50 -27.32 1.93
N THR A 121 -3.14 -26.35 2.60
CA THR A 121 -4.06 -25.40 1.94
C THR A 121 -3.32 -24.43 1.02
N LEU A 122 -2.07 -24.07 1.32
CA LEU A 122 -1.23 -23.20 0.49
C LEU A 122 -0.68 -23.93 -0.76
N GLN A 123 -0.34 -25.22 -0.68
CA GLN A 123 0.17 -26.01 -1.82
C GLN A 123 -0.92 -26.39 -2.84
N LYS A 124 -2.17 -26.61 -2.43
CA LYS A 124 -3.27 -26.89 -3.38
C LYS A 124 -3.61 -25.72 -4.32
N VAL A 125 -3.11 -24.52 -4.03
CA VAL A 125 -3.27 -23.32 -4.88
C VAL A 125 -2.18 -23.24 -5.96
N SER A 126 -1.01 -23.85 -5.75
CA SER A 126 0.08 -23.86 -6.74
C SER A 126 -0.10 -24.91 -7.85
N ASP A 127 -0.66 -26.08 -7.52
CA ASP A 127 -0.66 -27.21 -8.46
C ASP A 127 -1.74 -27.13 -9.55
N ALA A 128 -2.82 -26.37 -9.31
CA ALA A 128 -3.89 -26.11 -10.30
C ALA A 128 -3.46 -25.20 -11.47
N ASN A 129 -2.26 -24.61 -11.42
CA ASN A 129 -1.72 -23.71 -12.43
C ASN A 129 -0.66 -24.36 -13.36
N SER A 130 -0.37 -25.66 -13.21
CA SER A 130 0.76 -26.30 -13.92
C SER A 130 0.41 -27.05 -15.23
N ASP A 131 -0.86 -27.32 -15.52
CA ASP A 131 -1.26 -28.18 -16.67
C ASP A 131 -1.67 -27.45 -17.97
N LYS A 132 -1.35 -26.16 -18.14
CA LYS A 132 -1.70 -25.38 -19.36
C LYS A 132 -0.52 -24.69 -20.07
N ILE A 133 0.70 -25.18 -19.88
CA ILE A 133 1.89 -24.65 -20.58
C ILE A 133 2.64 -25.80 -21.23
N ASP A 134 2.09 -26.36 -22.31
CA ASP A 134 2.92 -26.90 -23.38
C ASP A 134 2.16 -26.92 -24.71
N ARG A 135 2.84 -26.53 -25.79
CA ARG A 135 2.34 -26.34 -27.18
C ARG A 135 1.64 -25.02 -27.52
N LYS A 136 2.41 -23.94 -27.64
CA LYS A 136 2.46 -23.12 -28.88
C LYS A 136 3.60 -22.10 -28.83
N GLN A 137 4.80 -22.56 -29.13
CA GLN A 137 5.87 -21.70 -29.65
C GLN A 137 6.43 -22.35 -30.92
N LYS A 138 5.89 -21.94 -32.07
CA LYS A 138 6.65 -21.75 -33.31
C LYS A 138 5.75 -21.17 -34.39
N GLU A 139 6.29 -20.14 -35.04
CA GLU A 139 5.91 -19.59 -36.36
C GLU A 139 4.61 -18.76 -36.40
N THR A 140 4.52 -17.55 -36.96
CA THR A 140 5.46 -16.60 -37.58
C THR A 140 4.73 -15.26 -37.69
N CYS A 141 5.51 -14.18 -37.80
CA CYS A 141 5.09 -12.81 -38.08
C CYS A 141 4.26 -12.69 -39.38
N ALA A 142 3.04 -12.13 -39.31
CA ALA A 142 2.45 -11.16 -40.25
C ALA A 142 0.94 -10.95 -40.00
N GLN A 143 0.53 -9.68 -40.04
CA GLN A 143 -0.81 -9.18 -40.42
C GLN A 143 -1.97 -9.22 -39.39
N LEU A 144 -2.32 -8.01 -38.92
CA LEU A 144 -3.66 -7.45 -38.65
C LEU A 144 -4.58 -8.05 -37.56
N SER A 145 -4.89 -7.17 -36.60
CA SER A 145 -6.19 -6.96 -35.94
C SER A 145 -6.91 -8.16 -35.32
N ALA A 146 -6.86 -8.24 -33.98
CA ALA A 146 -8.04 -8.33 -33.14
C ALA A 146 -7.61 -8.11 -31.69
N THR A 147 -8.25 -7.14 -31.05
CA THR A 147 -8.25 -6.90 -29.62
C THR A 147 -8.73 -8.15 -28.89
N GLU A 148 -7.93 -8.67 -27.96
CA GLU A 148 -8.41 -9.59 -26.92
C GLU A 148 -8.40 -8.81 -25.59
N GLU A 149 -9.52 -8.15 -25.31
CA GLU A 149 -9.81 -7.65 -23.97
C GLU A 149 -10.19 -8.84 -23.08
N GLU A 150 -9.36 -9.11 -22.07
CA GLU A 150 -9.72 -9.91 -20.90
C GLU A 150 -11.06 -9.41 -20.30
N PRO A 151 -11.90 -10.28 -19.73
CA PRO A 151 -13.27 -9.94 -19.36
C PRO A 151 -13.27 -9.01 -18.15
N VAL A 152 -13.22 -7.70 -18.43
CA VAL A 152 -13.50 -6.67 -17.45
C VAL A 152 -14.98 -6.80 -17.10
N LEU A 153 -15.27 -7.24 -15.88
CA LEU A 153 -16.59 -7.11 -15.27
C LEU A 153 -17.10 -5.69 -15.54
N GLU A 154 -18.05 -5.58 -16.47
CA GLU A 154 -18.64 -4.32 -16.87
C GLU A 154 -19.60 -3.89 -15.76
N MET A 155 -19.03 -3.39 -14.66
CA MET A 155 -19.82 -2.78 -13.60
C MET A 155 -20.37 -1.46 -14.15
N ALA A 156 -21.61 -1.50 -14.60
CA ALA A 156 -22.35 -0.32 -15.01
C ALA A 156 -22.51 0.60 -13.79
N PHE A 157 -21.74 1.68 -13.75
CA PHE A 157 -21.96 2.75 -12.79
C PHE A 157 -23.26 3.46 -13.17
N SER A 158 -24.31 3.26 -12.38
CA SER A 158 -25.58 3.95 -12.57
C SER A 158 -25.71 5.09 -11.57
N ILE A 159 -26.06 6.28 -12.08
CA ILE A 159 -26.33 7.47 -11.26
C ILE A 159 -27.45 7.19 -10.24
N SER A 160 -28.40 6.30 -10.56
CA SER A 160 -29.49 5.91 -9.64
C SER A 160 -29.01 5.23 -8.35
N ASP A 161 -27.81 4.64 -8.37
CA ASP A 161 -27.27 3.86 -7.26
C ASP A 161 -26.36 4.70 -6.36
N VAL A 162 -26.14 5.96 -6.73
CA VAL A 162 -25.35 6.92 -5.99
C VAL A 162 -26.16 7.39 -4.78
N ARG A 163 -25.50 7.42 -3.61
CA ARG A 163 -26.12 7.80 -2.33
C ARG A 163 -25.34 8.90 -1.65
N ASP A 164 -26.04 9.72 -0.89
CA ASP A 164 -25.50 10.70 0.08
C ASP A 164 -25.12 10.06 1.42
N THR A 165 -25.33 8.75 1.55
CA THR A 165 -25.03 7.94 2.73
C THR A 165 -24.20 6.72 2.33
N TYR A 166 -23.23 6.34 3.17
CA TYR A 166 -22.58 5.03 3.09
C TYR A 166 -23.16 4.13 4.18
N LYS A 167 -24.12 3.28 3.81
CA LYS A 167 -24.89 2.45 4.74
C LYS A 167 -25.64 3.34 5.75
N ASP A 168 -25.31 3.23 7.03
CA ASP A 168 -25.85 3.99 8.15
C ASP A 168 -25.07 5.30 8.43
N ALA A 169 -23.98 5.58 7.71
CA ALA A 169 -23.23 6.82 7.86
C ALA A 169 -23.66 7.88 6.84
N ILE A 170 -23.89 9.09 7.32
CA ILE A 170 -24.17 10.29 6.52
C ILE A 170 -22.85 10.85 6.00
N LEU A 171 -22.80 11.19 4.71
CA LEU A 171 -21.61 11.78 4.10
C LEU A 171 -21.71 13.31 4.10
N LEU A 172 -20.55 13.97 4.13
CA LEU A 172 -20.49 15.43 3.97
C LEU A 172 -20.98 15.87 2.57
N PRO A 173 -21.36 17.15 2.39
CA PRO A 173 -21.71 17.67 1.07
C PRO A 173 -20.64 17.35 0.02
N LYS A 174 -21.08 17.10 -1.22
CA LYS A 174 -20.27 16.63 -2.37
C LYS A 174 -19.69 15.21 -2.22
N TRP A 175 -19.69 14.60 -1.05
CA TRP A 175 -19.32 13.19 -0.92
C TRP A 175 -20.49 12.29 -1.26
N ARG A 176 -20.20 11.20 -1.96
CA ARG A 176 -21.16 10.19 -2.38
C ARG A 176 -20.65 8.79 -2.17
N ALA A 177 -21.57 7.86 -2.05
CA ALA A 177 -21.29 6.43 -2.03
C ALA A 177 -21.88 5.75 -3.26
N PHE A 178 -21.16 4.76 -3.77
CA PHE A 178 -21.63 3.80 -4.75
C PHE A 178 -21.09 2.42 -4.37
N GLN A 179 -21.97 1.44 -4.16
CA GLN A 179 -21.57 0.11 -3.67
C GLN A 179 -20.66 0.19 -2.43
N THR A 180 -19.40 -0.27 -2.51
CA THR A 180 -18.41 -0.24 -1.43
C THR A 180 -17.39 0.90 -1.57
N ILE A 181 -17.63 1.88 -2.45
CA ILE A 181 -16.81 3.09 -2.56
C ILE A 181 -17.51 4.32 -2.02
N ILE A 182 -16.71 5.21 -1.45
CA ILE A 182 -17.05 6.60 -1.20
C ILE A 182 -16.15 7.46 -2.10
N TYR A 183 -16.68 8.50 -2.73
CA TYR A 183 -15.91 9.40 -3.58
C TYR A 183 -16.37 10.84 -3.41
N LEU A 184 -15.46 11.78 -3.70
CA LEU A 184 -15.77 13.20 -3.76
C LEU A 184 -16.33 13.52 -5.14
N GLU A 185 -17.52 14.09 -5.26
CA GLU A 185 -18.06 14.54 -6.54
C GLU A 185 -17.18 15.59 -7.19
N GLN A 186 -17.36 15.77 -8.50
CA GLN A 186 -16.67 16.80 -9.25
C GLN A 186 -16.93 18.17 -8.61
N ASP A 187 -15.84 18.90 -8.35
CA ASP A 187 -15.85 20.25 -7.81
C ASP A 187 -15.27 21.20 -8.87
N ASP A 188 -15.47 22.49 -8.67
CA ASP A 188 -14.88 23.53 -9.52
C ASP A 188 -13.35 23.35 -9.58
N GLY A 189 -12.82 23.26 -10.80
CA GLY A 189 -11.39 23.01 -11.05
C GLY A 189 -10.99 21.53 -11.20
N LEU A 190 -11.88 20.56 -10.93
CA LEU A 190 -11.62 19.17 -11.29
C LEU A 190 -11.85 18.93 -12.79
N HIS A 191 -10.79 19.15 -13.57
CA HIS A 191 -10.79 18.96 -15.02
C HIS A 191 -10.46 17.51 -15.41
N ALA A 192 -10.96 17.09 -16.57
CA ALA A 192 -10.50 15.88 -17.24
C ALA A 192 -9.10 16.13 -17.84
N SER A 193 -8.27 15.10 -17.90
CA SER A 193 -6.93 15.20 -18.48
C SER A 193 -6.49 13.88 -19.11
N SER A 194 -5.62 13.96 -20.11
CA SER A 194 -4.90 12.79 -20.60
C SER A 194 -3.76 12.38 -19.66
N LYS A 195 -3.30 13.28 -18.78
CA LYS A 195 -2.23 13.00 -17.81
C LYS A 195 -2.80 12.84 -16.41
N ILE A 196 -2.62 11.67 -15.81
CA ILE A 196 -3.10 11.36 -14.46
C ILE A 196 -1.92 11.19 -13.51
N ALA A 197 -1.89 12.01 -12.47
CA ALA A 197 -1.01 11.80 -11.32
C ALA A 197 -1.87 11.26 -10.19
N ALA A 198 -1.73 9.96 -9.92
CA ALA A 198 -2.53 9.27 -8.94
C ALA A 198 -1.71 8.88 -7.71
N PHE A 199 -2.32 8.91 -6.54
CA PHE A 199 -1.64 8.76 -5.27
C PHE A 199 -2.41 7.84 -4.32
N ASP A 200 -1.71 7.08 -3.48
CA ASP A 200 -2.26 6.66 -2.19
C ASP A 200 -2.35 7.85 -1.21
N PHE A 201 -2.99 7.67 -0.06
CA PHE A 201 -3.11 8.70 0.97
C PHE A 201 -2.31 8.40 2.23
N ASP A 202 -2.60 7.30 2.94
CA ASP A 202 -2.06 7.02 4.27
C ASP A 202 -0.67 6.38 4.15
N GLY A 203 0.38 7.11 4.51
CA GLY A 203 1.77 6.69 4.31
C GLY A 203 2.38 7.21 3.01
N CYS A 204 1.58 7.71 2.07
CA CYS A 204 2.05 8.36 0.85
C CYS A 204 1.99 9.90 0.95
N LEU A 205 0.79 10.46 1.07
CA LEU A 205 0.58 11.91 1.14
C LEU A 205 0.51 12.43 2.58
N ALA A 206 -0.09 11.63 3.47
CA ALA A 206 -0.31 11.97 4.86
C ALA A 206 0.29 10.91 5.78
N ASN A 207 1.05 11.36 6.78
CA ASN A 207 1.38 10.55 7.93
C ASN A 207 0.19 10.55 8.89
N THR A 208 -0.52 9.43 8.94
CA THR A 208 -1.71 9.26 9.77
C THR A 208 -1.34 8.39 10.96
N ASN A 209 -1.11 9.06 12.10
CA ASN A 209 -0.68 8.35 13.28
C ASN A 209 -1.82 7.47 13.81
N VAL A 210 -1.68 6.16 13.69
CA VAL A 210 -2.61 5.15 14.24
C VAL A 210 -2.94 5.32 15.73
N ARG A 211 -2.15 6.09 16.50
CA ARG A 211 -2.39 6.40 17.92
C ARG A 211 -3.29 7.61 18.15
N ARG A 212 -3.56 8.43 17.13
CA ARG A 212 -4.49 9.56 17.20
C ARG A 212 -5.65 9.30 16.25
N VAL A 213 -6.88 9.53 16.73
CA VAL A 213 -8.10 9.35 15.95
C VAL A 213 -8.77 10.70 15.81
N GLY A 214 -9.31 11.00 14.62
CA GLY A 214 -10.00 12.25 14.34
C GLY A 214 -9.69 12.79 12.94
N ALA A 215 -10.42 13.83 12.55
CA ALA A 215 -10.21 14.53 11.27
C ALA A 215 -8.84 15.23 11.20
N ASP A 216 -8.32 15.66 12.34
CA ASP A 216 -7.07 16.44 12.44
C ASP A 216 -5.86 15.55 12.77
N ALA A 217 -6.06 14.23 12.85
CA ALA A 217 -5.06 13.27 13.30
C ALA A 217 -4.05 12.88 12.20
N TRP A 218 -3.46 13.88 11.55
CA TRP A 218 -2.54 13.68 10.42
C TRP A 218 -1.49 14.79 10.33
N SER A 219 -0.43 14.54 9.58
CA SER A 219 0.53 15.54 9.10
C SER A 219 0.97 15.18 7.69
N LEU A 220 1.60 16.11 6.96
CA LEU A 220 2.21 15.79 5.67
C LEU A 220 3.29 14.72 5.83
N MET A 221 3.37 13.79 4.86
CA MET A 221 4.45 12.79 4.82
C MET A 221 5.80 13.46 4.52
N HIS A 222 5.82 14.37 3.54
CA HIS A 222 6.94 15.25 3.23
C HIS A 222 6.47 16.70 3.09
N PRO A 223 7.25 17.69 3.55
CA PRO A 223 6.86 19.11 3.48
C PRO A 223 6.76 19.65 2.05
N SER A 224 7.40 19.00 1.08
CA SER A 224 7.39 19.34 -0.36
C SER A 224 6.10 18.96 -1.09
N ILE A 225 5.23 18.15 -0.48
CA ILE A 225 4.04 17.61 -1.15
C ILE A 225 3.13 18.69 -1.74
N PRO A 226 2.73 19.76 -1.02
CA PRO A 226 1.85 20.78 -1.58
C PRO A 226 2.44 21.44 -2.83
N GLU A 227 3.71 21.85 -2.77
CA GLU A 227 4.43 22.48 -3.89
C GLU A 227 4.50 21.53 -5.11
N LYS A 228 4.78 20.24 -4.88
CA LYS A 228 4.85 19.23 -5.94
C LYS A 228 3.49 18.98 -6.59
N LEU A 229 2.42 18.86 -5.81
CA LEU A 229 1.06 18.68 -6.32
C LEU A 229 0.59 19.91 -7.10
N GLN A 230 0.90 21.12 -6.63
CA GLN A 230 0.62 22.36 -7.35
C GLN A 230 1.35 22.41 -8.70
N SER A 231 2.63 22.03 -8.73
CA SER A 231 3.40 21.94 -9.99
C SER A 231 2.75 20.97 -10.97
N LEU A 232 2.40 19.76 -10.53
CA LEU A 232 1.75 18.75 -11.38
C LEU A 232 0.41 19.26 -11.92
N TYR A 233 -0.41 19.90 -11.07
CA TYR A 233 -1.67 20.48 -11.50
C TYR A 233 -1.46 21.56 -12.57
N ASN A 234 -0.49 22.46 -12.38
CA ASN A 234 -0.14 23.49 -13.35
C ASN A 234 0.44 22.93 -14.66
N ASP A 235 1.10 21.76 -14.58
CA ASP A 235 1.57 21.00 -15.74
C ASP A 235 0.41 20.28 -16.45
N GLY A 236 -0.83 20.41 -16.00
CA GLY A 236 -2.03 19.85 -16.64
C GLY A 236 -2.35 18.42 -16.23
N TYR A 237 -1.80 17.93 -15.11
CA TYR A 237 -2.20 16.64 -14.55
C TYR A 237 -3.54 16.75 -13.82
N LYS A 238 -4.43 15.78 -14.05
CA LYS A 238 -5.52 15.50 -13.12
C LYS A 238 -4.94 14.79 -11.90
N LEU A 239 -5.12 15.37 -10.72
CA LEU A 239 -4.70 14.77 -9.47
C LEU A 239 -5.79 13.86 -8.92
N VAL A 240 -5.43 12.63 -8.56
CA VAL A 240 -6.38 11.64 -8.04
C VAL A 240 -5.82 10.92 -6.82
N ILE A 241 -6.64 10.75 -5.78
CA ILE A 241 -6.32 9.90 -4.62
C ILE A 241 -7.16 8.63 -4.69
N PHE A 242 -6.49 7.48 -4.59
CA PHE A 242 -7.08 6.16 -4.45
C PHE A 242 -6.63 5.55 -3.12
N THR A 243 -7.54 5.41 -2.15
CA THR A 243 -7.20 4.94 -0.81
C THR A 243 -8.09 3.79 -0.36
N ASN A 244 -7.50 2.81 0.33
CA ASN A 244 -8.23 1.70 0.95
C ASN A 244 -8.58 2.06 2.40
N GLU A 245 -9.85 2.00 2.81
CA GLU A 245 -10.28 2.31 4.18
C GLU A 245 -11.25 1.24 4.74
N SER A 246 -10.72 0.05 5.01
CA SER A 246 -11.52 -1.07 5.51
C SER A 246 -12.15 -0.84 6.89
N ASN A 247 -11.68 0.15 7.65
CA ASN A 247 -12.21 0.45 8.98
C ASN A 247 -13.65 0.98 8.91
N ILE A 248 -14.02 1.69 7.84
CA ILE A 248 -15.40 2.13 7.59
C ILE A 248 -16.35 0.93 7.52
N GLU A 249 -15.93 -0.16 6.89
CA GLU A 249 -16.72 -1.38 6.80
C GLU A 249 -16.64 -2.23 8.09
N ARG A 250 -15.46 -2.32 8.70
CA ARG A 250 -15.20 -3.12 9.91
C ARG A 250 -15.92 -2.58 11.13
N TRP A 251 -15.93 -1.26 11.33
CA TRP A 251 -16.38 -0.63 12.57
C TRP A 251 -17.85 -0.26 12.54
N LYS A 252 -18.73 -1.26 12.46
CA LYS A 252 -20.17 -1.04 12.26
C LYS A 252 -20.82 -0.10 13.28
N LYS A 253 -20.45 -0.20 14.56
CA LYS A 253 -21.01 0.62 15.65
C LYS A 253 -20.47 2.06 15.68
N SER A 254 -19.35 2.32 15.02
CA SER A 254 -18.67 3.62 15.00
C SER A 254 -18.33 4.02 13.57
N ARG A 255 -19.18 3.62 12.62
CA ARG A 255 -18.96 3.82 11.19
C ARG A 255 -18.96 5.30 10.83
N GLN A 256 -19.89 6.07 11.40
CA GLN A 256 -19.94 7.52 11.22
C GLN A 256 -18.59 8.14 11.63
N ALA A 257 -18.08 7.81 12.82
CA ALA A 257 -16.78 8.33 13.27
C ALA A 257 -15.61 7.92 12.36
N ALA A 258 -15.64 6.72 11.78
CA ALA A 258 -14.63 6.27 10.82
C ALA A 258 -14.70 7.08 9.51
N VAL A 259 -15.91 7.31 9.00
CA VAL A 259 -16.17 8.15 7.82
C VAL A 259 -15.72 9.58 8.08
N ASP A 260 -16.16 10.19 9.18
CA ASP A 260 -15.81 11.57 9.55
C ASP A 260 -14.30 11.75 9.69
N SER A 261 -13.62 10.79 10.32
CA SER A 261 -12.16 10.84 10.46
C SER A 261 -11.44 10.71 9.13
N LYS A 262 -11.89 9.84 8.21
CA LYS A 262 -11.24 9.69 6.90
C LYS A 262 -11.51 10.89 5.99
N ILE A 263 -12.78 11.26 5.83
CA ILE A 263 -13.19 12.38 4.98
C ILE A 263 -12.60 13.69 5.51
N GLY A 264 -12.64 13.92 6.83
CA GLY A 264 -12.09 15.13 7.43
C GLY A 264 -10.58 15.29 7.18
N ARG A 265 -9.80 14.20 7.27
CA ARG A 265 -8.37 14.20 6.91
C ARG A 265 -8.16 14.56 5.45
N LEU A 266 -8.96 13.99 4.55
CA LEU A 266 -8.86 14.24 3.11
C LEU A 266 -9.22 15.69 2.75
N GLU A 267 -10.31 16.25 3.30
CA GLU A 267 -10.70 17.64 3.04
C GLU A 267 -9.67 18.64 3.55
N GLN A 268 -9.11 18.41 4.73
CA GLN A 268 -8.05 19.27 5.26
C GLN A 268 -6.77 19.15 4.44
N PHE A 269 -6.42 17.94 4.01
CA PHE A 269 -5.30 17.74 3.10
C PHE A 269 -5.48 18.50 1.79
N ILE A 270 -6.66 18.41 1.15
CA ILE A 270 -6.96 19.13 -0.09
C ILE A 270 -6.82 20.65 0.11
N LYS A 271 -7.30 21.18 1.24
CA LYS A 271 -7.12 22.60 1.60
C LYS A 271 -5.64 22.98 1.72
N VAL A 272 -4.82 22.12 2.32
CA VAL A 272 -3.37 22.34 2.46
C VAL A 272 -2.65 22.21 1.12
N ALA A 273 -3.04 21.26 0.27
CA ALA A 273 -2.49 21.09 -1.07
C ALA A 273 -2.78 22.31 -1.96
N GLY A 274 -3.91 22.99 -1.75
CA GLY A 274 -4.26 24.23 -2.45
C GLY A 274 -4.62 24.03 -3.92
N VAL A 275 -4.89 22.79 -4.34
CA VAL A 275 -5.31 22.42 -5.69
C VAL A 275 -6.44 21.40 -5.65
N PRO A 276 -7.32 21.35 -6.67
CA PRO A 276 -8.38 20.35 -6.75
C PRO A 276 -7.83 18.92 -6.88
N ILE A 277 -8.35 17.99 -6.07
CA ILE A 277 -7.97 16.57 -6.11
C ILE A 277 -9.23 15.70 -6.08
N GLN A 278 -9.34 14.79 -7.06
CA GLN A 278 -10.42 13.81 -7.14
C GLN A 278 -10.13 12.67 -6.16
N VAL A 279 -11.09 12.27 -5.33
CA VAL A 279 -10.84 11.24 -4.30
C VAL A 279 -11.78 10.05 -4.45
N PHE A 280 -11.23 8.84 -4.30
CA PHE A 280 -11.96 7.58 -4.18
C PHE A 280 -11.44 6.77 -2.98
N ILE A 281 -12.38 6.27 -2.17
CA ILE A 281 -12.16 5.51 -0.95
C ILE A 281 -12.81 4.13 -1.10
N ALA A 282 -12.01 3.08 -1.20
CA ALA A 282 -12.50 1.71 -1.18
C ALA A 282 -12.74 1.24 0.26
N CYS A 283 -14.00 1.10 0.64
CA CYS A 283 -14.39 0.79 2.02
C CYS A 283 -14.42 -0.72 2.30
N GLY A 284 -14.54 -1.58 1.29
CA GLY A 284 -14.69 -3.01 1.53
C GLY A 284 -13.43 -3.71 2.04
N LEU A 285 -13.66 -4.95 2.47
CA LEU A 285 -12.71 -5.74 3.24
C LEU A 285 -11.81 -6.57 2.31
N SER A 286 -10.48 -6.54 2.55
CA SER A 286 -9.57 -7.53 1.95
C SER A 286 -9.88 -8.89 2.56
N LYS A 287 -10.07 -9.93 1.73
CA LYS A 287 -10.24 -11.34 2.15
C LYS A 287 -11.65 -11.79 2.55
N ILE A 288 -12.69 -11.07 2.12
CA ILE A 288 -14.06 -11.64 2.05
C ILE A 288 -14.32 -12.03 0.60
N LYS A 289 -15.02 -13.15 0.37
CA LYS A 289 -15.45 -13.57 -0.98
C LYS A 289 -16.91 -13.19 -1.23
N PRO A 290 -17.25 -12.62 -2.40
CA PRO A 290 -16.33 -12.13 -3.43
C PRO A 290 -15.48 -10.96 -2.90
N GLU A 291 -14.25 -10.86 -3.39
CA GLU A 291 -13.36 -9.74 -3.03
C GLU A 291 -13.95 -8.42 -3.52
N ASP A 292 -13.72 -7.33 -2.77
CA ASP A 292 -14.15 -6.00 -3.19
C ASP A 292 -13.40 -5.58 -4.47
N PRO A 293 -14.09 -5.36 -5.60
CA PRO A 293 -13.46 -4.99 -6.87
C PRO A 293 -12.85 -3.59 -6.87
N PHE A 294 -13.21 -2.74 -5.91
CA PHE A 294 -12.68 -1.39 -5.77
C PHE A 294 -11.46 -1.32 -4.86
N ARG A 295 -11.24 -2.33 -4.02
CA ARG A 295 -10.11 -2.34 -3.10
C ARG A 295 -8.81 -2.67 -3.83
N LYS A 296 -7.81 -1.79 -3.73
CA LYS A 296 -6.45 -2.05 -4.26
C LYS A 296 -5.93 -3.39 -3.71
N PRO A 297 -5.37 -4.28 -4.53
CA PRO A 297 -4.83 -4.02 -5.88
C PRO A 297 -5.82 -4.14 -7.05
N LYS A 298 -7.12 -4.35 -6.81
CA LYS A 298 -8.12 -4.39 -7.88
C LYS A 298 -8.30 -3.00 -8.50
N THR A 299 -8.65 -2.96 -9.79
CA THR A 299 -8.66 -1.73 -10.60
C THR A 299 -10.00 -0.97 -10.58
N GLY A 300 -10.96 -1.38 -9.75
CA GLY A 300 -12.32 -0.83 -9.78
C GLY A 300 -12.39 0.69 -9.59
N MET A 301 -11.63 1.26 -8.65
CA MET A 301 -11.61 2.73 -8.47
C MET A 301 -11.05 3.44 -9.71
N TRP A 302 -9.99 2.91 -10.33
CA TRP A 302 -9.42 3.46 -11.57
C TRP A 302 -10.42 3.40 -12.72
N ASN A 303 -11.11 2.26 -12.87
CA ASN A 303 -12.09 2.08 -13.94
C ASN A 303 -13.27 3.06 -13.81
N ILE A 304 -13.75 3.30 -12.59
CA ILE A 304 -14.78 4.33 -12.36
C ILE A 304 -14.23 5.73 -12.70
N MET A 305 -13.03 6.08 -12.22
CA MET A 305 -12.43 7.37 -12.53
C MET A 305 -12.32 7.60 -14.04
N LYS A 306 -11.74 6.64 -14.77
CA LYS A 306 -11.55 6.70 -16.22
C LYS A 306 -12.88 6.83 -16.97
N LYS A 307 -13.88 6.02 -16.62
CA LYS A 307 -15.16 5.96 -17.34
C LYS A 307 -16.09 7.14 -17.00
N GLN A 308 -16.14 7.55 -15.74
CA GLN A 308 -17.18 8.46 -15.22
C GLN A 308 -16.64 9.86 -14.87
N PHE A 309 -15.37 9.97 -14.49
CA PHE A 309 -14.78 11.21 -13.96
C PHE A 309 -13.67 11.80 -14.85
N ASN A 310 -13.49 11.28 -16.07
CA ASN A 310 -12.52 11.82 -17.03
C ASN A 310 -13.15 12.29 -18.35
N SER A 311 -14.47 12.48 -18.40
CA SER A 311 -15.19 13.06 -19.55
C SER A 311 -14.86 12.43 -20.91
N GLY A 312 -14.53 11.13 -20.94
CA GLY A 312 -14.12 10.42 -22.15
C GLY A 312 -12.74 10.79 -22.71
N VAL A 313 -11.97 11.65 -22.03
CA VAL A 313 -10.60 12.00 -22.43
C VAL A 313 -9.71 10.75 -22.32
N PRO A 314 -9.05 10.31 -23.41
CA PRO A 314 -8.11 9.20 -23.36
C PRO A 314 -6.92 9.52 -22.46
N ILE A 315 -6.52 8.54 -21.64
CA ILE A 315 -5.39 8.66 -20.72
C ILE A 315 -4.12 8.22 -21.44
N ASP A 316 -3.11 9.09 -21.44
CA ASP A 316 -1.75 8.79 -21.85
C ASP A 316 -1.06 8.04 -20.69
N MET A 317 -0.89 6.73 -20.86
CA MET A 317 -0.33 5.85 -19.85
C MET A 317 1.17 6.07 -19.62
N ASP A 318 1.90 6.58 -20.62
CA ASP A 318 3.35 6.81 -20.53
C ASP A 318 3.68 8.08 -19.74
N GLN A 319 2.75 9.04 -19.76
CA GLN A 319 2.82 10.28 -18.98
C GLN A 319 2.11 10.15 -17.62
N SER A 320 1.29 9.12 -17.41
CA SER A 320 0.55 8.93 -16.15
C SER A 320 1.30 8.02 -15.18
N PHE A 321 1.08 8.20 -13.89
CA PHE A 321 1.78 7.43 -12.86
C PHE A 321 0.96 7.28 -11.57
N TYR A 322 1.37 6.32 -10.75
CA TYR A 322 0.87 6.07 -9.41
C TYR A 322 1.98 6.20 -8.37
N VAL A 323 1.72 6.87 -7.25
CA VAL A 323 2.65 6.97 -6.11
C VAL A 323 2.02 6.36 -4.87
N GLY A 324 2.68 5.42 -4.20
CA GLY A 324 2.15 4.77 -3.00
C GLY A 324 3.22 4.08 -2.16
N ASP A 325 2.97 3.92 -0.86
CA ASP A 325 3.92 3.33 0.09
C ASP A 325 3.87 1.80 0.10
N ALA A 326 2.74 1.19 -0.29
CA ALA A 326 2.56 -0.25 -0.32
C ALA A 326 3.23 -0.90 -1.54
N ALA A 327 4.56 -0.88 -1.56
CA ALA A 327 5.39 -1.32 -2.67
C ALA A 327 5.93 -2.76 -2.52
N GLY A 328 5.57 -3.46 -1.45
CA GLY A 328 6.05 -4.81 -1.18
C GLY A 328 7.52 -4.89 -0.76
N ARG A 329 8.12 -3.77 -0.34
CA ARG A 329 9.47 -3.70 0.20
C ARG A 329 9.52 -4.31 1.61
N GLN A 330 10.71 -4.61 2.08
CA GLN A 330 10.89 -5.08 3.46
C GLN A 330 10.39 -4.03 4.45
N GLY A 331 9.35 -4.35 5.21
CA GLY A 331 8.74 -3.45 6.19
C GLY A 331 7.47 -2.75 5.70
N ASP A 332 7.17 -2.80 4.41
CA ASP A 332 5.89 -2.32 3.89
C ASP A 332 4.75 -3.18 4.44
N HIS A 333 3.62 -2.53 4.72
CA HIS A 333 2.47 -3.22 5.30
C HIS A 333 1.74 -4.11 4.28
N SER A 334 1.90 -3.84 2.98
CA SER A 334 1.39 -4.63 1.86
C SER A 334 2.10 -4.27 0.55
N ASP A 335 1.69 -4.91 -0.55
CA ASP A 335 2.10 -4.61 -1.93
C ASP A 335 0.93 -4.09 -2.79
N ALA A 336 -0.11 -3.56 -2.14
CA ALA A 336 -1.36 -3.20 -2.79
C ALA A 336 -1.20 -2.09 -3.84
N ASP A 337 -0.29 -1.13 -3.62
CA ASP A 337 -0.10 0.03 -4.47
C ASP A 337 0.68 -0.31 -5.73
N ILE A 338 1.80 -1.02 -5.58
CA ILE A 338 2.59 -1.47 -6.73
C ILE A 338 1.77 -2.43 -7.62
N ARG A 339 1.00 -3.34 -7.01
CA ARG A 339 0.13 -4.25 -7.77
C ARG A 339 -1.05 -3.54 -8.42
N PHE A 340 -1.61 -2.51 -7.78
CA PHE A 340 -2.63 -1.66 -8.39
C PHE A 340 -2.09 -0.95 -9.64
N ALA A 341 -0.91 -0.32 -9.53
CA ALA A 341 -0.26 0.34 -10.66
C ALA A 341 0.06 -0.65 -11.79
N GLN A 342 0.62 -1.81 -11.47
CA GLN A 342 0.91 -2.89 -12.44
C GLN A 342 -0.34 -3.39 -13.14
N ALA A 343 -1.43 -3.63 -12.41
CA ALA A 343 -2.70 -4.10 -13.00
C ALA A 343 -3.32 -3.09 -13.96
N ILE A 344 -3.02 -1.80 -13.79
CA ILE A 344 -3.50 -0.72 -14.67
C ILE A 344 -2.53 -0.47 -15.84
N GLY A 345 -1.24 -0.78 -15.65
CA GLY A 345 -0.17 -0.41 -16.58
C GLY A 345 0.38 0.99 -16.35
N LEU A 346 0.32 1.51 -15.12
CA LEU A 346 0.90 2.80 -14.75
C LEU A 346 2.36 2.64 -14.30
N ARG A 347 3.17 3.65 -14.59
CA ARG A 347 4.47 3.80 -13.92
C ARG A 347 4.25 3.99 -12.42
N PHE A 348 5.05 3.31 -11.60
CA PHE A 348 4.94 3.35 -10.15
C PHE A 348 6.15 4.07 -9.54
N TYR A 349 5.90 4.87 -8.50
CA TYR A 349 6.92 5.51 -7.68
C TYR A 349 6.60 5.30 -6.19
N VAL A 350 7.64 5.22 -5.36
CA VAL A 350 7.46 5.28 -3.91
C VAL A 350 7.53 6.73 -3.42
N PRO A 351 6.89 7.08 -2.28
CA PRO A 351 6.74 8.47 -1.87
C PRO A 351 8.08 9.13 -1.56
N GLU A 352 9.03 8.38 -0.98
CA GLU A 352 10.34 8.90 -0.59
C GLU A 352 11.13 9.35 -1.84
N GLU A 353 11.13 8.54 -2.90
CA GLU A 353 11.79 8.89 -4.16
C GLU A 353 11.08 10.02 -4.91
N PHE A 354 9.75 10.12 -4.79
CA PHE A 354 8.97 11.09 -5.56
C PHE A 354 8.93 12.49 -4.93
N PHE A 355 8.94 12.56 -3.59
CA PHE A 355 8.76 13.80 -2.85
C PHE A 355 10.01 14.29 -2.10
N GLU A 356 11.03 13.46 -1.86
CA GLU A 356 12.29 13.97 -1.32
C GLU A 356 12.98 14.87 -2.34
N LYS A 357 13.50 16.02 -1.87
CA LYS A 357 14.32 16.90 -2.71
C LYS A 357 15.67 16.21 -2.92
N GLU A 358 16.15 16.18 -4.17
CA GLU A 358 17.59 16.02 -4.40
C GLU A 358 18.29 17.14 -3.59
N THR A 359 19.17 16.72 -2.69
CA THR A 359 19.85 17.60 -1.73
C THR A 359 21.03 18.31 -2.36
#